data_AF-A0AAY4DWB2-F1
#
_entry.id   AF-A0AAY4DWB2-F1
#
_cell.length_a   1.000
_cell.length_b   1.000
_cell.length_c   1.000
_cell.angle_alpha   90.00
_cell.angle_beta   90.00
_cell.angle_gamma   90.00
#
_symmetry.space_group_name_H-M   'P 1'
#
loop_
_entity.id
_entity.type
_entity.pdbx_description
1 polymer ?
#
loop_
_entity_poly.entity_id
_entity_poly.type
_entity_poly.pdbx_seq_one_letter_code
_entity_poly.pdbx_strand_id
1 'polypeptide(L)'
;VLKYGMTLHVETTFLLLFSPHQSLPLQDHCYYHGTIVNDTESLVSISTCDGLRGYFQTAAQRYLIEPVSEDSSGDHAVIKYEDAQDKPVVCGVTNTSWFPDYPPRISKARSRAMGPTLLQQQKYVELYIVADNREYKKYNSDINEVRKRIFEIVNFVNIVYKPLNTFIALTGLEIWTDQDKMNVATPAGTTLDNFNTWKNSQQDVKRHDNAQLVTGIDFDGPTVGLAFIGTFCSSLSTGVIQDHNPRAPAVGATMSHEMGHNLGMNHDTSSCVCPDSTCIMAAALSYTIPQKFSSCSVDQYNQFLNSRNPECMLNTPDYTKILSPPVCGNGFQETGEECDCGTVEDCKNPCCNATTCTLSKGSDCAVGDCCYNCKVRCRKKRDDCDLPEYCDGKSAGCPEDVFAVNGHPCQDEKGYCYNGQCPQRENQCVKMWGPGTVLGTQNCFNQNSRGTYYAYCKRTDKYIPCQKQDVMCGKLFCSGGMEDPNYGRYVMFGDCKATFYDDPSNDFGQVDTGTKCGERLVCSQNECVDLQVAYKATNCSAKCSGNGVSVIM
;
A
#
# COMPACT_ATOMS: atom_id res chain seq x y z
N VAL A 1 37.97 13.10 -22.97
CA VAL A 1 38.70 13.82 -21.90
C VAL A 1 37.99 15.15 -21.65
N LEU A 2 37.18 15.21 -20.59
CA LEU A 2 36.48 16.43 -20.18
C LEU A 2 37.52 17.48 -19.75
N LYS A 3 37.40 18.71 -20.28
CA LYS A 3 38.32 19.83 -19.99
C LYS A 3 38.02 20.54 -18.65
N TYR A 4 37.02 20.07 -17.92
CA TYR A 4 36.73 20.44 -16.54
C TYR A 4 36.75 19.15 -15.74
N GLY A 5 37.65 19.05 -14.76
CA GLY A 5 37.95 17.84 -14.00
C GLY A 5 36.81 17.35 -13.09
N MET A 6 35.66 17.01 -13.66
CA MET A 6 34.66 16.15 -13.04
C MET A 6 34.92 14.73 -13.52
N THR A 7 35.33 13.87 -12.58
CA THR A 7 35.38 12.43 -12.80
C THR A 7 34.03 11.88 -12.36
N LEU A 8 33.14 11.59 -13.31
CA LEU A 8 31.99 10.73 -13.05
C LEU A 8 32.53 9.31 -12.91
N HIS A 9 32.55 8.76 -11.70
CA HIS A 9 32.69 7.32 -11.51
C HIS A 9 31.34 6.68 -11.84
N VAL A 10 31.16 6.32 -13.12
CA VAL A 10 30.31 5.19 -13.45
C VAL A 10 31.23 3.98 -13.23
N GLU A 11 30.98 3.15 -12.21
CA GLU A 11 31.71 1.90 -12.02
C GLU A 11 31.33 0.88 -13.11
N THR A 12 31.72 1.18 -14.34
CA THR A 12 31.87 0.22 -15.44
C THR A 12 33.33 0.20 -15.86
N THR A 13 34.23 -0.05 -14.89
CA THR A 13 35.57 -0.51 -15.23
C THR A 13 35.57 -2.03 -15.20
N PHE A 14 35.18 -2.62 -16.33
CA PHE A 14 35.38 -4.03 -16.65
C PHE A 14 36.89 -4.35 -16.66
N LEU A 15 37.44 -4.79 -15.53
CA LEU A 15 38.65 -5.63 -15.51
C LEU A 15 38.20 -7.08 -15.32
N LEU A 16 37.73 -7.67 -16.42
CA LEU A 16 37.42 -9.09 -16.49
C LEU A 16 38.71 -9.89 -16.52
N LEU A 17 39.11 -10.45 -15.37
CA LEU A 17 39.85 -11.70 -15.34
C LEU A 17 38.86 -12.83 -15.57
N PHE A 18 38.65 -13.21 -16.83
CA PHE A 18 37.87 -14.40 -17.15
C PHE A 18 38.60 -15.67 -16.68
N SER A 19 37.96 -16.46 -15.82
CA SER A 19 38.03 -17.92 -15.89
C SER A 19 36.70 -18.43 -16.48
N PRO A 20 36.72 -19.30 -17.50
CA PRO A 20 35.52 -19.70 -18.19
C PRO A 20 34.84 -20.82 -17.41
N HIS A 21 33.69 -20.54 -16.79
CA HIS A 21 32.53 -21.45 -16.73
C HIS A 21 31.44 -20.86 -15.84
N GLN A 22 30.45 -20.21 -16.47
CA GLN A 22 29.00 -20.47 -16.30
C GLN A 22 28.23 -19.32 -16.95
N SER A 23 27.45 -19.66 -17.97
CA SER A 23 26.53 -18.78 -18.68
C SER A 23 25.16 -18.77 -17.99
N LEU A 24 24.74 -17.63 -17.46
CA LEU A 24 23.35 -17.29 -17.19
C LEU A 24 23.06 -15.92 -17.84
N PRO A 25 21.87 -15.69 -18.43
CA PRO A 25 21.57 -14.44 -19.10
C PRO A 25 21.26 -13.36 -18.06
N LEU A 26 22.22 -12.47 -17.77
CA LEU A 26 21.89 -11.18 -17.16
C LEU A 26 21.13 -10.37 -18.21
N GLN A 27 19.87 -10.01 -17.93
CA GLN A 27 19.27 -8.85 -18.58
C GLN A 27 20.03 -7.63 -18.04
N ASP A 28 20.69 -6.89 -18.92
CA ASP A 28 21.43 -5.69 -18.55
C ASP A 28 20.45 -4.61 -18.09
N HIS A 29 20.33 -4.45 -16.77
CA HIS A 29 19.71 -3.27 -16.15
C HIS A 29 20.39 -2.02 -16.72
N CYS A 30 19.62 -1.09 -17.28
CA CYS A 30 20.19 0.04 -18.01
C CYS A 30 19.62 1.40 -17.61
N TYR A 31 18.68 1.46 -16.66
CA TYR A 31 18.19 2.70 -16.04
C TYR A 31 18.62 2.76 -14.57
N TYR A 32 19.06 3.94 -14.13
CA TYR A 32 19.70 4.12 -12.84
C TYR A 32 19.30 5.43 -12.17
N HIS A 33 19.03 5.39 -10.86
CA HIS A 33 18.91 6.56 -9.99
C HIS A 33 20.07 6.61 -9.00
N GLY A 34 20.50 7.83 -8.62
CA GLY A 34 21.57 7.97 -7.64
C GLY A 34 21.94 9.41 -7.31
N THR A 35 23.10 9.55 -6.68
CA THR A 35 23.73 10.84 -6.37
C THR A 35 25.15 10.88 -6.94
N ILE A 36 25.66 12.09 -7.15
CA ILE A 36 27.06 12.36 -7.50
C ILE A 36 27.91 12.14 -6.25
N VAL A 37 28.98 11.36 -6.39
CA VAL A 37 29.92 11.06 -5.31
C VAL A 37 30.38 12.34 -4.61
N ASN A 38 30.25 12.37 -3.29
CA ASN A 38 30.55 13.51 -2.40
C ASN A 38 29.63 14.75 -2.53
N ASP A 39 28.48 14.64 -3.19
CA ASP A 39 27.44 15.67 -3.22
C ASP A 39 26.09 15.03 -2.83
N THR A 40 25.76 15.02 -1.55
CA THR A 40 24.53 14.38 -1.05
C THR A 40 23.25 15.14 -1.42
N GLU A 41 23.35 16.35 -1.96
CA GLU A 41 22.20 17.13 -2.46
C GLU A 41 22.02 16.99 -3.97
N SER A 42 22.95 16.31 -4.65
CA SER A 42 22.86 16.01 -6.07
C SER A 42 21.83 14.93 -6.34
N LEU A 43 21.35 14.90 -7.58
CA LEU A 43 20.43 13.88 -8.04
C LEU A 43 20.77 13.48 -9.47
N VAL A 44 20.75 12.19 -9.73
CA VAL A 44 21.10 11.58 -11.01
C VAL A 44 19.98 10.63 -11.43
N SER A 45 19.55 10.75 -12.68
CA SER A 45 18.64 9.81 -13.35
C SER A 45 19.14 9.57 -14.75
N ILE A 46 19.74 8.41 -15.00
CA ILE A 46 20.47 8.10 -16.23
C ILE A 46 19.96 6.80 -16.85
N SER A 47 19.88 6.77 -18.17
CA SER A 47 19.73 5.59 -19.00
C SER A 47 21.03 5.30 -19.75
N THR A 48 21.36 4.04 -19.89
CA THR A 48 22.49 3.51 -20.67
C THR A 48 22.04 2.57 -21.79
N CYS A 49 20.71 2.39 -21.95
CA CYS A 49 20.13 1.37 -22.81
C CYS A 49 20.48 1.56 -24.29
N ASP A 50 20.59 2.81 -24.73
CA ASP A 50 20.94 3.20 -26.10
C ASP A 50 21.85 4.43 -26.05
N GLY A 51 23.02 4.25 -25.43
CA GLY A 51 23.92 5.35 -25.07
C GLY A 51 23.51 6.03 -23.77
N LEU A 52 24.38 6.91 -23.28
CA LEU A 52 24.20 7.64 -22.03
C LEU A 52 23.19 8.78 -22.22
N ARG A 53 22.02 8.65 -21.62
CA ARG A 53 20.98 9.67 -21.63
C ARG A 53 20.56 10.01 -20.21
N GLY A 54 20.10 11.22 -19.98
CA GLY A 54 19.40 11.54 -18.74
C GLY A 54 19.88 12.81 -18.09
N TYR A 55 19.53 12.96 -16.83
CA TYR A 55 19.58 14.21 -16.10
C TYR A 55 20.44 14.06 -14.85
N PHE A 56 21.27 15.06 -14.58
CA PHE A 56 21.90 15.17 -13.27
C PHE A 56 22.02 16.62 -12.81
N GLN A 57 21.97 16.83 -11.50
CA GLN A 57 22.12 18.14 -10.88
C GLN A 57 23.07 18.10 -9.69
N THR A 58 23.78 19.20 -9.49
CA THR A 58 24.52 19.56 -8.27
C THR A 58 23.77 20.69 -7.56
N ALA A 59 24.20 21.08 -6.37
CA ALA A 59 23.65 22.25 -5.67
C ALA A 59 23.68 23.56 -6.49
N ALA A 60 24.60 23.69 -7.46
CA ALA A 60 24.80 24.94 -8.21
C ALA A 60 24.37 24.86 -9.70
N GLN A 61 24.42 23.68 -10.31
CA GLN A 61 24.37 23.51 -11.77
C GLN A 61 23.62 22.24 -12.16
N ARG A 62 22.90 22.31 -13.28
CA ARG A 62 22.07 21.23 -13.81
C ARG A 62 22.52 20.88 -15.22
N TYR A 63 22.48 19.60 -15.54
CA TYR A 63 23.03 19.07 -16.78
C TYR A 63 22.10 18.02 -17.38
N LEU A 64 22.01 18.04 -18.70
CA LEU A 64 21.39 16.98 -19.49
C LEU A 64 22.50 16.26 -20.27
N ILE A 65 22.39 14.94 -20.35
CA ILE A 65 23.24 14.10 -21.20
C ILE A 65 22.36 13.53 -22.31
N GLU A 66 22.77 13.73 -23.56
CA GLU A 66 22.15 13.12 -24.73
C GLU A 66 23.22 12.63 -25.72
N PRO A 67 22.99 11.56 -26.49
CA PRO A 67 23.92 11.11 -27.52
C PRO A 67 23.92 12.09 -28.69
N VAL A 68 25.10 12.38 -29.25
CA VAL A 68 25.27 13.30 -30.38
C VAL A 68 24.84 12.66 -31.72
N SER A 69 24.80 11.33 -31.76
CA SER A 69 24.39 10.51 -32.92
C SER A 69 23.47 9.38 -32.48
N GLU A 70 22.72 8.78 -33.42
CA GLU A 70 21.87 7.61 -33.13
C GLU A 70 22.68 6.35 -32.71
N ASP A 71 24.00 6.35 -32.92
CA ASP A 71 24.89 5.26 -32.48
C ASP A 71 25.13 5.30 -30.96
N SER A 72 24.77 4.20 -30.27
CA SER A 72 24.87 4.03 -28.80
C SER A 72 26.30 4.06 -28.22
N SER A 73 27.33 4.04 -29.08
CA SER A 73 28.75 4.10 -28.69
C SER A 73 29.44 5.43 -29.00
N GLY A 74 28.67 6.44 -29.46
CA GLY A 74 29.19 7.74 -29.90
C GLY A 74 29.48 8.74 -28.79
N ASP A 75 29.85 9.96 -29.19
CA ASP A 75 30.03 11.09 -28.28
C ASP A 75 28.69 11.49 -27.62
N HIS A 76 28.75 11.94 -26.37
CA HIS A 76 27.59 12.41 -25.62
C HIS A 76 27.73 13.90 -25.31
N ALA A 77 26.69 14.67 -25.62
CA ALA A 77 26.62 16.08 -25.28
C ALA A 77 26.20 16.22 -23.82
N VAL A 78 27.04 16.87 -23.01
CA VAL A 78 26.67 17.32 -21.67
C VAL A 78 26.28 18.79 -21.76
N ILE A 79 24.98 19.04 -21.76
CA ILE A 79 24.41 20.36 -21.96
C ILE A 79 24.15 20.97 -20.59
N LYS A 80 24.88 22.02 -20.25
CA LYS A 80 24.58 22.85 -19.07
C LYS A 80 23.24 23.52 -19.29
N TYR A 81 22.38 23.47 -18.28
CA TYR A 81 21.07 24.09 -18.31
C TYR A 81 21.20 25.62 -18.33
N GLU A 82 21.27 26.20 -19.54
CA GLU A 82 21.12 27.63 -19.81
C GLU A 82 20.20 27.83 -21.05
N ASP A 83 19.00 28.36 -20.77
CA ASP A 83 18.08 29.16 -21.61
C ASP A 83 17.44 28.56 -22.87
N ALA A 84 16.13 28.31 -22.77
CA ALA A 84 15.18 28.54 -23.86
C ALA A 84 14.09 29.48 -23.34
N GLN A 85 14.00 30.68 -23.93
CA GLN A 85 12.90 31.61 -23.69
C GLN A 85 11.61 31.04 -24.26
N ASP A 86 10.56 30.97 -23.44
CA ASP A 86 9.20 30.86 -23.96
C ASP A 86 8.18 31.51 -23.02
N LYS A 87 6.99 31.76 -23.59
CA LYS A 87 5.85 32.49 -22.99
C LYS A 87 5.55 32.02 -21.56
N PRO A 88 5.03 32.88 -20.67
CA PRO A 88 4.63 32.47 -19.33
C PRO A 88 3.54 31.38 -19.42
N VAL A 89 3.84 30.21 -18.85
CA VAL A 89 2.98 29.01 -18.82
C VAL A 89 2.56 28.74 -17.37
N VAL A 90 1.32 28.29 -17.15
CA VAL A 90 0.69 28.09 -15.83
C VAL A 90 -0.14 26.80 -15.78
N CYS A 91 -0.47 26.36 -14.57
CA CYS A 91 -1.50 25.35 -14.33
C CYS A 91 -2.90 25.96 -14.50
N GLY A 92 -3.84 25.20 -15.07
CA GLY A 92 -5.23 25.64 -15.30
C GLY A 92 -6.12 25.58 -14.06
N VAL A 93 -5.65 24.98 -12.96
CA VAL A 93 -6.43 24.80 -11.73
C VAL A 93 -6.56 26.15 -11.00
N THR A 94 -7.79 26.68 -10.96
CA THR A 94 -8.09 27.98 -10.33
C THR A 94 -8.94 27.87 -9.06
N ASN A 95 -9.69 26.78 -8.90
CA ASN A 95 -10.50 26.53 -7.71
C ASN A 95 -9.73 25.61 -6.74
N THR A 96 -9.37 26.12 -5.57
CA THR A 96 -8.58 25.42 -4.54
C THR A 96 -9.43 24.61 -3.55
N SER A 97 -10.75 24.55 -3.77
CA SER A 97 -11.64 23.72 -2.95
C SER A 97 -11.61 22.28 -3.43
N TRP A 98 -11.48 21.34 -2.49
CA TRP A 98 -11.67 19.92 -2.81
C TRP A 98 -13.09 19.68 -3.33
N PHE A 99 -13.24 18.73 -4.26
CA PHE A 99 -14.54 18.39 -4.80
C PHE A 99 -15.49 17.90 -3.67
N PRO A 100 -16.68 18.51 -3.53
CA PRO A 100 -17.54 18.32 -2.35
C PRO A 100 -18.21 16.94 -2.25
N ASP A 101 -18.15 16.10 -3.29
CA ASP A 101 -18.94 14.87 -3.41
C ASP A 101 -18.36 13.61 -2.76
N TYR A 102 -17.42 13.76 -1.80
CA TYR A 102 -16.97 12.61 -1.01
C TYR A 102 -17.20 12.88 0.48
N PRO A 103 -18.13 12.17 1.14
CA PRO A 103 -18.16 12.17 2.60
C PRO A 103 -16.89 11.47 3.11
N PRO A 104 -16.30 11.91 4.24
CA PRO A 104 -15.29 11.10 4.92
C PRO A 104 -15.93 9.75 5.22
N ARG A 105 -15.40 8.66 4.64
CA ARG A 105 -15.81 7.33 5.07
C ARG A 105 -15.36 7.20 6.52
N ILE A 106 -16.32 7.25 7.45
CA ILE A 106 -16.09 6.98 8.87
C ILE A 106 -15.43 5.60 8.91
N SER A 107 -14.16 5.56 9.30
CA SER A 107 -13.43 4.30 9.40
C SER A 107 -14.22 3.40 10.34
N LYS A 108 -14.52 2.17 9.92
CA LYS A 108 -14.85 1.11 10.87
C LYS A 108 -13.60 0.97 11.74
N ALA A 109 -13.69 1.42 12.98
CA ALA A 109 -12.65 1.23 13.98
C ALA A 109 -12.45 -0.27 14.24
N ARG A 110 -11.70 -0.94 13.36
CA ARG A 110 -10.97 -2.15 13.70
C ARG A 110 -9.71 -1.68 14.39
N SER A 111 -9.53 -2.17 15.60
CA SER A 111 -8.45 -1.96 16.54
C SER A 111 -7.06 -2.07 15.88
N ARG A 112 -6.57 -1.00 15.22
CA ARG A 112 -5.19 -0.89 14.74
C ARG A 112 -4.31 -0.25 15.82
N ALA A 113 -4.25 -0.84 17.00
CA ALA A 113 -3.42 -0.33 18.09
C ALA A 113 -1.94 -0.80 18.02
N MET A 114 -1.52 -1.48 16.95
CA MET A 114 -0.18 -2.09 16.86
C MET A 114 0.49 -2.03 15.47
N GLY A 115 0.00 -1.23 14.51
CA GLY A 115 0.60 -1.11 13.16
C GLY A 115 1.06 0.32 12.82
N PRO A 116 1.97 0.51 11.84
CA PRO A 116 2.42 1.82 11.40
C PRO A 116 1.24 2.67 10.88
N THR A 117 1.27 3.98 11.12
CA THR A 117 0.22 4.90 10.64
C THR A 117 0.20 4.98 9.11
N LEU A 118 -0.91 5.41 8.51
CA LEU A 118 -1.02 5.60 7.06
C LEU A 118 0.12 6.49 6.51
N LEU A 119 0.57 7.47 7.30
CA LEU A 119 1.68 8.35 6.96
C LEU A 119 3.02 7.61 6.88
N GLN A 120 3.24 6.60 7.72
CA GLN A 120 4.49 5.82 7.81
C GLN A 120 4.57 4.69 6.78
N GLN A 121 3.44 4.24 6.25
CA GLN A 121 3.41 3.15 5.27
C GLN A 121 3.95 3.62 3.90
N GLN A 122 4.51 2.69 3.12
CA GLN A 122 4.79 2.92 1.70
C GLN A 122 3.47 2.97 0.94
N LYS A 123 3.34 3.94 0.03
CA LYS A 123 2.16 4.08 -0.84
C LYS A 123 2.57 3.66 -2.24
N TYR A 124 1.60 3.12 -2.96
CA TYR A 124 1.76 2.77 -4.35
C TYR A 124 0.63 3.40 -5.15
N VAL A 125 0.93 3.87 -6.34
CA VAL A 125 -0.06 4.42 -7.27
C VAL A 125 0.01 3.62 -8.56
N GLU A 126 -1.06 2.88 -8.85
CA GLU A 126 -1.24 2.26 -10.16
C GLU A 126 -1.68 3.34 -11.16
N LEU A 127 -0.74 3.82 -11.98
CA LEU A 127 -0.93 4.88 -12.95
C LEU A 127 -1.30 4.33 -14.33
N TYR A 128 -2.36 4.91 -14.93
CA TYR A 128 -2.77 4.67 -16.31
C TYR A 128 -2.51 5.89 -17.18
N ILE A 129 -1.68 5.77 -18.22
CA ILE A 129 -1.40 6.88 -19.14
C ILE A 129 -2.08 6.64 -20.49
N VAL A 130 -2.67 7.70 -21.03
CA VAL A 130 -3.15 7.73 -22.42
C VAL A 130 -2.35 8.76 -23.19
N ALA A 131 -1.84 8.40 -24.36
CA ALA A 131 -1.28 9.33 -25.33
C ALA A 131 -2.25 9.48 -26.51
N ASP A 132 -2.66 10.71 -26.79
CA ASP A 132 -3.61 10.97 -27.88
C ASP A 132 -2.98 10.79 -29.27
N ASN A 133 -3.80 10.82 -30.33
CA ASN A 133 -3.33 10.61 -31.69
C ASN A 133 -2.38 11.71 -32.16
N ARG A 134 -2.54 12.91 -31.60
CA ARG A 134 -1.66 14.04 -31.90
C ARG A 134 -0.28 13.84 -31.31
N GLU A 135 -0.18 13.31 -30.09
CA GLU A 135 1.06 12.91 -29.45
C GLU A 135 1.73 11.78 -30.24
N TYR A 136 0.97 10.77 -30.66
CA TYR A 136 1.48 9.72 -31.54
C TYR A 136 2.09 10.28 -32.84
N LYS A 137 1.40 11.22 -33.50
CA LYS A 137 1.91 11.89 -34.70
C LYS A 137 3.13 12.75 -34.43
N LYS A 138 3.20 13.41 -33.27
CA LYS A 138 4.32 14.25 -32.85
C LYS A 138 5.63 13.44 -32.77
N TYR A 139 5.54 12.20 -32.33
CA TYR A 139 6.68 11.26 -32.25
C TYR A 139 6.74 10.35 -33.48
N ASN A 140 6.64 10.96 -34.67
CA ASN A 140 6.81 10.30 -35.97
C ASN A 140 5.88 9.12 -36.27
N SER A 141 4.73 9.02 -35.57
CA SER A 141 3.86 7.85 -35.64
C SER A 141 4.61 6.55 -35.29
N ASP A 142 5.54 6.62 -34.35
CA ASP A 142 6.25 5.46 -33.81
C ASP A 142 5.82 5.21 -32.37
N ILE A 143 5.24 4.03 -32.13
CA ILE A 143 4.78 3.60 -30.80
C ILE A 143 5.96 3.55 -29.82
N ASN A 144 7.15 3.17 -30.27
CA ASN A 144 8.32 3.03 -29.39
C ASN A 144 8.85 4.40 -28.93
N GLU A 145 8.84 5.40 -29.80
CA GLU A 145 9.24 6.77 -29.44
C GLU A 145 8.27 7.37 -28.41
N VAL A 146 6.95 7.17 -28.58
CA VAL A 146 5.95 7.57 -27.57
C VAL A 146 6.16 6.82 -26.26
N ARG A 147 6.41 5.49 -26.29
CA ARG A 147 6.67 4.71 -25.08
C ARG A 147 7.90 5.20 -24.32
N LYS A 148 9.01 5.40 -25.03
CA LYS A 148 10.24 5.95 -24.47
C LYS A 148 10.01 7.31 -23.82
N ARG A 149 9.28 8.20 -24.52
CA ARG A 149 8.88 9.49 -23.98
C ARG A 149 8.11 9.37 -22.66
N ILE A 150 7.08 8.51 -22.63
CA ILE A 150 6.27 8.29 -21.42
C ILE A 150 7.10 7.68 -20.29
N PHE A 151 8.01 6.75 -20.58
CA PHE A 151 8.86 6.14 -19.55
C PHE A 151 9.81 7.17 -18.92
N GLU A 152 10.39 8.07 -19.71
CA GLU A 152 11.22 9.16 -19.19
C GLU A 152 10.42 10.12 -18.30
N ILE A 153 9.16 10.43 -18.67
CA ILE A 153 8.23 11.23 -17.86
C ILE A 153 7.95 10.53 -16.52
N VAL A 154 7.50 9.27 -16.53
CA VAL A 154 7.16 8.51 -15.32
C VAL A 154 8.37 8.32 -14.42
N ASN A 155 9.54 8.10 -15.00
CA ASN A 155 10.80 7.99 -14.27
C ASN A 155 11.10 9.28 -13.46
N PHE A 156 10.86 10.45 -14.05
CA PHE A 156 10.95 11.72 -13.33
C PHE A 156 9.88 11.87 -12.25
N VAL A 157 8.64 11.46 -12.53
CA VAL A 157 7.54 11.50 -11.56
C VAL A 157 7.86 10.66 -10.31
N ASN A 158 8.48 9.48 -10.47
CA ASN A 158 8.92 8.65 -9.35
C ASN A 158 9.93 9.34 -8.45
N ILE A 159 10.87 10.10 -9.02
CA ILE A 159 11.85 10.90 -8.26
C ILE A 159 11.14 11.92 -7.37
N VAL A 160 10.13 12.61 -7.92
CA VAL A 160 9.36 13.64 -7.23
C VAL A 160 8.54 13.08 -6.06
N TYR A 161 7.98 11.88 -6.21
CA TYR A 161 7.12 11.26 -5.20
C TYR A 161 7.85 10.39 -4.16
N LYS A 162 9.10 9.98 -4.44
CA LYS A 162 9.93 9.19 -3.51
C LYS A 162 10.02 9.81 -2.09
N PRO A 163 10.24 11.14 -1.90
CA PRO A 163 10.28 11.76 -0.58
C PRO A 163 8.96 11.69 0.20
N LEU A 164 7.83 11.47 -0.49
CA LEU A 164 6.50 11.26 0.12
C LEU A 164 6.22 9.78 0.42
N ASN A 165 7.22 8.91 0.32
CA ASN A 165 7.09 7.47 0.50
C ASN A 165 6.02 6.87 -0.43
N THR A 166 5.98 7.38 -1.67
CA THR A 166 4.97 7.02 -2.68
C THR A 166 5.67 6.59 -3.97
N PHE A 167 5.41 5.36 -4.41
CA PHE A 167 5.91 4.80 -5.66
C PHE A 167 4.83 4.85 -6.74
N ILE A 168 5.20 5.25 -7.95
CA ILE A 168 4.31 5.40 -9.09
C ILE A 168 4.58 4.26 -10.08
N ALA A 169 3.66 3.30 -10.13
CA ALA A 169 3.73 2.13 -10.99
C ALA A 169 2.93 2.36 -12.28
N LEU A 170 3.59 2.42 -13.43
CA LEU A 170 2.89 2.49 -14.73
C LEU A 170 2.31 1.12 -15.08
N THR A 171 1.05 0.87 -14.76
CA THR A 171 0.37 -0.42 -14.96
C THR A 171 -0.45 -0.48 -16.25
N GLY A 172 -0.70 0.68 -16.87
CA GLY A 172 -1.39 0.79 -18.17
C GLY A 172 -0.90 1.95 -19.01
N LEU A 173 -0.76 1.70 -20.31
CA LEU A 173 -0.42 2.68 -21.33
C LEU A 173 -1.24 2.39 -22.57
N GLU A 174 -2.01 3.38 -23.02
CA GLU A 174 -2.78 3.33 -24.25
C GLU A 174 -2.35 4.47 -25.19
N ILE A 175 -2.08 4.14 -26.45
CA ILE A 175 -1.66 5.10 -27.47
C ILE A 175 -2.69 5.06 -28.59
N TRP A 176 -3.34 6.19 -28.86
CA TRP A 176 -4.38 6.29 -29.89
C TRP A 176 -3.75 6.43 -31.28
N THR A 177 -3.33 5.32 -31.87
CA THR A 177 -2.57 5.32 -33.14
C THR A 177 -3.42 5.63 -34.38
N ASP A 178 -4.71 5.30 -34.34
CA ASP A 178 -5.64 5.50 -35.46
C ASP A 178 -6.34 6.87 -35.40
N GLN A 179 -7.04 7.14 -34.31
CA GLN A 179 -7.77 8.38 -34.06
C GLN A 179 -8.05 8.54 -32.56
N ASP A 180 -8.32 9.77 -32.14
CA ASP A 180 -8.72 10.05 -30.76
C ASP A 180 -10.04 9.35 -30.40
N LYS A 181 -10.11 8.77 -29.20
CA LYS A 181 -11.31 8.04 -28.73
C LYS A 181 -12.32 8.94 -28.01
N MET A 182 -11.97 10.22 -27.87
CA MET A 182 -12.81 11.30 -27.36
C MET A 182 -12.38 12.62 -28.01
N ASN A 183 -13.18 13.68 -27.85
CA ASN A 183 -12.84 14.99 -28.38
C ASN A 183 -11.76 15.68 -27.52
N VAL A 184 -10.52 15.69 -28.00
CA VAL A 184 -9.41 16.47 -27.43
C VAL A 184 -9.50 17.91 -27.93
N ALA A 185 -9.91 18.83 -27.06
CA ALA A 185 -10.14 20.25 -27.38
C ALA A 185 -9.06 21.16 -26.78
N THR A 186 -8.90 22.38 -27.32
CA THR A 186 -7.93 23.35 -26.81
C THR A 186 -8.29 23.92 -25.42
N PRO A 187 -9.57 24.03 -25.00
CA PRO A 187 -9.87 24.31 -23.59
C PRO A 187 -9.56 23.09 -22.72
N ALA A 188 -8.54 23.20 -21.85
CA ALA A 188 -8.09 22.11 -20.99
C ALA A 188 -9.22 21.52 -20.13
N GLY A 189 -10.15 22.35 -19.64
CA GLY A 189 -11.32 21.91 -18.87
C GLY A 189 -12.24 20.98 -19.66
N THR A 190 -12.54 21.32 -20.91
CA THR A 190 -13.34 20.46 -21.80
C THR A 190 -12.66 19.12 -22.06
N THR A 191 -11.34 19.13 -22.27
CA THR A 191 -10.56 17.92 -22.48
C THR A 191 -10.50 17.05 -21.22
N LEU A 192 -10.33 17.64 -20.04
CA LEU A 192 -10.35 16.92 -18.75
C LEU A 192 -11.70 16.23 -18.52
N ASP A 193 -12.81 16.94 -18.73
CA ASP A 193 -14.16 16.39 -18.57
C ASP A 193 -14.44 15.23 -19.55
N ASN A 194 -14.06 15.42 -20.82
CA ASN A 194 -14.19 14.39 -21.86
C ASN A 194 -13.34 13.17 -21.56
N PHE A 195 -12.09 13.36 -21.14
CA PHE A 195 -11.16 12.29 -20.78
C PHE A 195 -11.69 11.48 -19.60
N ASN A 196 -12.16 12.17 -18.55
CA ASN A 196 -12.74 11.53 -17.38
C ASN A 196 -14.01 10.73 -17.71
N THR A 197 -14.88 11.26 -18.57
CA THR A 197 -16.09 10.55 -19.02
C THR A 197 -15.73 9.33 -19.85
N TRP A 198 -14.81 9.49 -20.82
CA TRP A 198 -14.30 8.39 -21.63
C TRP A 198 -13.72 7.28 -20.75
N LYS A 199 -12.79 7.60 -19.85
CA LYS A 199 -12.13 6.66 -18.93
C LYS A 199 -13.14 5.86 -18.10
N ASN A 200 -14.15 6.53 -17.56
CA ASN A 200 -15.18 5.88 -16.74
C ASN A 200 -16.18 5.04 -17.57
N SER A 201 -16.26 5.25 -18.88
CA SER A 201 -17.12 4.45 -19.77
C SER A 201 -16.47 3.17 -20.29
N GLN A 202 -15.14 3.05 -20.20
CA GLN A 202 -14.43 1.90 -20.75
C GLN A 202 -14.49 0.70 -19.80
N GLN A 203 -15.01 -0.43 -20.27
CA GLN A 203 -15.00 -1.68 -19.50
C GLN A 203 -13.62 -2.37 -19.51
N ASP A 204 -12.81 -2.09 -20.53
CA ASP A 204 -11.50 -2.73 -20.76
C ASP A 204 -10.32 -1.94 -20.21
N VAL A 205 -10.55 -0.73 -19.68
CA VAL A 205 -9.47 0.02 -19.02
C VAL A 205 -9.06 -0.73 -17.76
N LYS A 206 -7.78 -1.12 -17.71
CA LYS A 206 -7.20 -1.82 -16.56
C LYS A 206 -7.51 -1.07 -15.28
N ARG A 207 -7.77 -1.79 -14.19
CA ARG A 207 -7.90 -1.20 -12.85
C ARG A 207 -6.65 -0.36 -12.55
N HIS A 208 -6.88 0.88 -12.12
CA HIS A 208 -5.85 1.87 -11.83
C HIS A 208 -6.37 2.82 -10.74
N ASP A 209 -5.45 3.51 -10.08
CA ASP A 209 -5.74 4.47 -9.01
C ASP A 209 -5.88 5.89 -9.55
N ASN A 210 -5.17 6.19 -10.64
CA ASN A 210 -5.12 7.49 -11.29
C ASN A 210 -4.86 7.35 -12.80
N ALA A 211 -5.45 8.22 -13.60
CA ALA A 211 -5.23 8.25 -15.04
C ALA A 211 -4.82 9.64 -15.54
N GLN A 212 -3.83 9.69 -16.43
CA GLN A 212 -3.31 10.94 -16.98
C GLN A 212 -3.33 10.88 -18.51
N LEU A 213 -3.87 11.93 -19.14
CA LEU A 213 -3.79 12.11 -20.59
C LEU A 213 -2.56 12.96 -20.93
N VAL A 214 -1.66 12.44 -21.75
CA VAL A 214 -0.59 13.23 -22.40
C VAL A 214 -1.02 13.54 -23.82
N THR A 215 -1.03 14.83 -24.16
CA THR A 215 -1.53 15.30 -25.47
C THR A 215 -0.54 16.22 -26.16
N GLY A 216 -0.45 16.07 -27.48
CA GLY A 216 0.29 16.96 -28.35
C GLY A 216 -0.48 18.23 -28.73
N ILE A 217 -1.68 18.46 -28.16
CA ILE A 217 -2.45 19.69 -28.37
C ILE A 217 -1.83 20.86 -27.61
N ASP A 218 -1.96 22.07 -28.17
CA ASP A 218 -1.66 23.31 -27.46
C ASP A 218 -2.94 23.81 -26.80
N PHE A 219 -2.98 23.85 -25.46
CA PHE A 219 -4.15 24.31 -24.75
C PHE A 219 -4.30 25.84 -24.84
N ASP A 220 -5.53 26.32 -24.63
CA ASP A 220 -5.81 27.75 -24.71
C ASP A 220 -5.07 28.54 -23.62
N GLY A 221 -4.42 29.62 -24.05
CA GLY A 221 -3.72 30.55 -23.17
C GLY A 221 -2.41 29.97 -22.62
N PRO A 222 -2.07 30.28 -21.36
CA PRO A 222 -0.83 29.79 -20.75
C PRO A 222 -0.96 28.39 -20.14
N THR A 223 -2.10 27.71 -20.24
CA THR A 223 -2.36 26.45 -19.52
C THR A 223 -1.56 25.29 -20.13
N VAL A 224 -0.91 24.45 -19.31
CA VAL A 224 -0.29 23.17 -19.79
C VAL A 224 -0.75 21.94 -19.04
N GLY A 225 -1.55 22.11 -18.01
CA GLY A 225 -2.07 21.02 -17.21
C GLY A 225 -3.36 21.39 -16.50
N LEU A 226 -4.18 20.38 -16.25
CA LEU A 226 -5.38 20.52 -15.42
C LEU A 226 -5.77 19.18 -14.80
N ALA A 227 -6.15 19.19 -13.52
CA ALA A 227 -6.61 18.01 -12.80
C ALA A 227 -7.73 18.32 -11.82
N PHE A 228 -8.49 17.28 -11.46
CA PHE A 228 -9.44 17.35 -10.35
C PHE A 228 -8.72 17.28 -9.00
N ILE A 229 -9.13 18.07 -8.01
CA ILE A 229 -8.42 18.15 -6.72
C ILE A 229 -8.95 17.15 -5.69
N GLY A 230 -8.05 16.40 -5.06
CA GLY A 230 -8.36 15.52 -3.93
C GLY A 230 -9.26 14.35 -4.33
N THR A 231 -9.05 13.83 -5.54
CA THR A 231 -9.91 12.83 -6.19
C THR A 231 -9.23 11.47 -6.38
N PHE A 232 -8.01 11.26 -5.85
CA PHE A 232 -7.35 9.95 -5.87
C PHE A 232 -8.28 8.83 -5.35
N CYS A 233 -8.19 7.64 -5.95
CA CYS A 233 -9.09 6.49 -5.70
C CYS A 233 -10.58 6.72 -6.03
N SER A 234 -10.94 7.79 -6.73
CA SER A 234 -12.32 8.05 -7.16
C SER A 234 -12.46 7.98 -8.69
N SER A 235 -13.70 8.03 -9.18
CA SER A 235 -13.97 8.11 -10.63
C SER A 235 -13.35 9.36 -11.27
N LEU A 236 -13.13 10.44 -10.50
CA LEU A 236 -12.53 11.71 -10.93
C LEU A 236 -10.99 11.74 -10.77
N SER A 237 -10.33 10.61 -10.52
CA SER A 237 -8.87 10.54 -10.37
C SER A 237 -8.17 10.70 -11.73
N THR A 238 -8.23 11.91 -12.29
CA THR A 238 -7.71 12.21 -13.62
C THR A 238 -7.03 13.56 -13.73
N GLY A 239 -6.09 13.66 -14.65
CA GLY A 239 -5.52 14.92 -15.13
C GLY A 239 -5.21 14.87 -16.63
N VAL A 240 -4.94 16.05 -17.21
CA VAL A 240 -4.53 16.24 -18.59
C VAL A 240 -3.26 17.07 -18.62
N ILE A 241 -2.30 16.67 -19.47
CA ILE A 241 -0.97 17.25 -19.57
C ILE A 241 -0.66 17.52 -21.04
N GLN A 242 -0.33 18.76 -21.36
CA GLN A 242 0.27 19.12 -22.63
C GLN A 242 1.74 18.71 -22.66
N ASP A 243 2.19 18.04 -23.72
CA ASP A 243 3.61 17.74 -23.95
C ASP A 243 4.34 19.01 -24.43
N HIS A 244 4.46 20.01 -23.54
CA HIS A 244 4.85 21.39 -23.87
C HIS A 244 6.36 21.60 -24.06
N ASN A 245 7.19 20.64 -23.67
CA ASN A 245 8.64 20.79 -23.68
C ASN A 245 9.30 19.60 -24.35
N PRO A 246 10.35 19.76 -25.17
CA PRO A 246 11.09 18.61 -25.71
C PRO A 246 11.76 17.77 -24.62
N ARG A 247 11.96 18.28 -23.40
CA ARG A 247 12.57 17.55 -22.29
C ARG A 247 11.52 16.85 -21.44
N ALA A 248 11.58 15.52 -21.36
CA ALA A 248 10.64 14.71 -20.59
C ALA A 248 10.55 15.10 -19.10
N PRO A 249 11.65 15.46 -18.41
CA PRO A 249 11.58 15.93 -17.02
C PRO A 249 10.67 17.15 -16.81
N ALA A 250 10.61 18.08 -17.76
CA ALA A 250 9.76 19.27 -17.62
C ALA A 250 8.27 18.91 -17.71
N VAL A 251 7.92 17.95 -18.57
CA VAL A 251 6.55 17.42 -18.69
C VAL A 251 6.23 16.49 -17.51
N GLY A 252 7.22 15.75 -17.01
CA GLY A 252 7.15 15.00 -15.75
C GLY A 252 6.84 15.90 -14.56
N ALA A 253 7.46 17.08 -14.46
CA ALA A 253 7.12 18.05 -13.41
C ALA A 253 5.68 18.54 -13.51
N THR A 254 5.16 18.78 -14.72
CA THR A 254 3.74 19.10 -14.93
C THR A 254 2.83 17.93 -14.53
N MET A 255 3.17 16.70 -14.91
CA MET A 255 2.40 15.52 -14.48
C MET A 255 2.40 15.34 -12.96
N SER A 256 3.56 15.52 -12.30
CA SER A 256 3.65 15.52 -10.84
C SER A 256 2.82 16.63 -10.19
N HIS A 257 2.72 17.80 -10.82
CA HIS A 257 1.88 18.89 -10.36
C HIS A 257 0.39 18.51 -10.42
N GLU A 258 -0.08 18.00 -11.56
CA GLU A 258 -1.47 17.59 -11.75
C GLU A 258 -1.85 16.39 -10.86
N MET A 259 -0.95 15.43 -10.69
CA MET A 259 -1.12 14.35 -9.70
C MET A 259 -1.13 14.89 -8.26
N GLY A 260 -0.37 15.95 -7.97
CA GLY A 260 -0.38 16.66 -6.69
C GLY A 260 -1.76 17.24 -6.38
N HIS A 261 -2.41 17.85 -7.38
CA HIS A 261 -3.82 18.25 -7.27
C HIS A 261 -4.72 17.05 -6.99
N ASN A 262 -4.62 15.95 -7.75
CA ASN A 262 -5.41 14.75 -7.46
C ASN A 262 -5.20 14.25 -6.01
N LEU A 263 -4.01 14.43 -5.43
CA LEU A 263 -3.66 14.11 -4.04
C LEU A 263 -4.02 15.19 -3.01
N GLY A 264 -4.79 16.20 -3.42
CA GLY A 264 -5.34 17.23 -2.53
C GLY A 264 -4.40 18.41 -2.25
N MET A 265 -3.27 18.51 -2.95
CA MET A 265 -2.35 19.63 -2.85
C MET A 265 -2.87 20.84 -3.65
N ASN A 266 -2.69 22.03 -3.08
CA ASN A 266 -3.00 23.30 -3.73
C ASN A 266 -1.71 23.99 -4.18
N HIS A 267 -1.86 25.05 -4.98
CA HIS A 267 -0.72 25.88 -5.36
C HIS A 267 -0.01 26.49 -4.15
N ASP A 268 1.32 26.58 -4.25
CA ASP A 268 2.15 27.22 -3.26
C ASP A 268 1.87 28.72 -3.18
N THR A 269 1.77 29.24 -1.95
CA THR A 269 1.65 30.67 -1.66
C THR A 269 2.96 31.22 -1.10
N SER A 270 3.05 32.53 -0.90
CA SER A 270 4.24 33.17 -0.32
C SER A 270 4.58 32.72 1.10
N SER A 271 3.65 32.07 1.80
CA SER A 271 3.91 31.50 3.14
C SER A 271 4.49 30.08 3.10
N CYS A 272 4.54 29.43 1.94
CA CYS A 272 5.05 28.07 1.80
C CYS A 272 6.58 28.06 1.73
N VAL A 273 7.20 27.14 2.47
CA VAL A 273 8.66 26.98 2.45
C VAL A 273 9.02 26.01 1.34
N CYS A 274 9.69 26.52 0.31
CA CYS A 274 10.24 25.71 -0.77
C CYS A 274 11.73 25.44 -0.51
N PRO A 275 12.18 24.18 -0.48
CA PRO A 275 13.60 23.84 -0.30
C PRO A 275 14.49 24.27 -1.48
N ASP A 276 13.91 24.46 -2.67
CA ASP A 276 14.62 24.92 -3.88
C ASP A 276 14.08 26.28 -4.35
N SER A 277 14.59 26.79 -5.48
CA SER A 277 14.13 28.05 -6.09
C SER A 277 12.67 28.00 -6.57
N THR A 278 12.14 26.82 -6.81
CA THR A 278 10.76 26.55 -7.21
C THR A 278 10.35 25.17 -6.72
N CYS A 279 9.07 24.97 -6.47
CA CYS A 279 8.50 23.72 -5.99
C CYS A 279 7.46 23.21 -6.99
N ILE A 280 7.17 21.90 -6.92
CA ILE A 280 6.28 21.22 -7.88
C ILE A 280 4.93 21.92 -7.96
N MET A 281 4.37 22.36 -6.82
CA MET A 281 3.06 23.02 -6.76
C MET A 281 3.10 24.54 -7.01
N ALA A 282 4.17 25.09 -7.59
CA ALA A 282 4.15 26.48 -8.04
C ALA A 282 3.09 26.66 -9.15
N ALA A 283 2.27 27.70 -9.05
CA ALA A 283 1.15 27.94 -9.97
C ALA A 283 1.58 28.23 -11.43
N ALA A 284 2.81 28.68 -11.61
CA ALA A 284 3.41 29.00 -12.90
C ALA A 284 4.68 28.17 -13.10
N LEU A 285 4.91 27.76 -14.34
CA LEU A 285 6.17 27.12 -14.69
C LEU A 285 7.29 28.10 -14.43
N SER A 286 8.31 27.62 -13.73
CA SER A 286 9.55 28.36 -13.56
C SER A 286 10.53 27.94 -14.64
N TYR A 287 11.56 28.75 -14.83
CA TYR A 287 12.73 28.35 -15.60
C TYR A 287 13.25 27.00 -15.11
N THR A 288 13.57 26.91 -13.82
CA THR A 288 14.07 25.68 -13.22
C THR A 288 12.99 24.59 -13.17
N ILE A 289 13.31 23.36 -13.58
CA ILE A 289 12.38 22.22 -13.46
C ILE A 289 12.27 21.85 -11.96
N PRO A 290 11.10 22.02 -11.31
CA PRO A 290 10.94 21.68 -9.90
C PRO A 290 11.04 20.17 -9.70
N GLN A 291 11.60 19.76 -8.56
CA GLN A 291 11.70 18.34 -8.17
C GLN A 291 11.19 18.07 -6.75
N LYS A 292 11.01 19.13 -5.95
CA LYS A 292 10.64 19.01 -4.55
C LYS A 292 9.27 19.64 -4.31
N PHE A 293 8.53 19.03 -3.39
CA PHE A 293 7.32 19.61 -2.84
C PHE A 293 7.66 20.62 -1.75
N SER A 294 6.81 21.65 -1.60
CA SER A 294 6.95 22.62 -0.51
C SER A 294 6.46 22.02 0.81
N SER A 295 6.75 22.71 1.92
CA SER A 295 6.18 22.34 3.22
C SER A 295 4.65 22.30 3.21
N CYS A 296 4.00 23.23 2.50
CA CYS A 296 2.55 23.27 2.37
C CYS A 296 1.99 22.05 1.62
N SER A 297 2.64 21.65 0.53
CA SER A 297 2.19 20.50 -0.26
C SER A 297 2.29 19.20 0.55
N VAL A 298 3.38 19.04 1.32
CA VAL A 298 3.57 17.89 2.23
C VAL A 298 2.47 17.86 3.30
N ASP A 299 2.15 18.99 3.92
CA ASP A 299 1.10 19.08 4.94
C ASP A 299 -0.28 18.76 4.36
N GLN A 300 -0.58 19.26 3.17
CA GLN A 300 -1.85 19.01 2.47
C GLN A 300 -1.99 17.55 2.03
N TYR A 301 -0.91 16.93 1.56
CA TYR A 301 -0.87 15.51 1.27
C TYR A 301 -1.16 14.67 2.53
N ASN A 302 -0.52 15.01 3.66
CA ASN A 302 -0.78 14.34 4.93
C ASN A 302 -2.23 14.53 5.39
N GLN A 303 -2.81 15.72 5.18
CA GLN A 303 -4.21 15.99 5.45
C GLN A 303 -5.14 15.16 4.56
N PHE A 304 -4.83 15.02 3.28
CA PHE A 304 -5.56 14.17 2.34
C PHE A 304 -5.56 12.71 2.79
N LEU A 305 -4.39 12.15 3.10
CA LEU A 305 -4.25 10.79 3.61
C LEU A 305 -5.12 10.57 4.87
N ASN A 306 -5.04 11.48 5.85
CA ASN A 306 -5.77 11.33 7.11
C ASN A 306 -7.29 11.51 6.97
N SER A 307 -7.73 12.42 6.09
CA SER A 307 -9.15 12.76 5.96
C SER A 307 -9.91 11.86 4.98
N ARG A 308 -9.25 11.39 3.92
CA ARG A 308 -9.86 10.55 2.86
C ARG A 308 -9.57 9.07 3.03
N ASN A 309 -8.48 8.70 3.71
CA ASN A 309 -8.01 7.32 3.85
C ASN A 309 -8.05 6.55 2.51
N PRO A 310 -7.27 6.98 1.50
CA PRO A 310 -7.29 6.39 0.16
C PRO A 310 -6.71 4.97 0.15
N GLU A 311 -7.54 3.96 0.42
CA GLU A 311 -7.12 2.55 0.55
C GLU A 311 -6.53 1.96 -0.74
N CYS A 312 -6.86 2.52 -1.91
CA CYS A 312 -6.29 2.05 -3.20
C CYS A 312 -4.77 2.26 -3.27
N MET A 313 -4.23 3.22 -2.52
CA MET A 313 -2.80 3.49 -2.52
C MET A 313 -1.99 2.54 -1.62
N LEU A 314 -2.64 1.56 -0.98
CA LEU A 314 -2.01 0.65 -0.02
C LEU A 314 -1.72 -0.74 -0.58
N ASN A 315 -2.27 -1.08 -1.75
CA ASN A 315 -1.94 -2.33 -2.41
C ASN A 315 -0.64 -2.21 -3.19
N THR A 316 0.32 -3.08 -2.89
CA THR A 316 1.54 -3.21 -3.69
C THR A 316 1.17 -3.69 -5.10
N PRO A 317 1.58 -2.96 -6.16
CA PRO A 317 1.35 -3.36 -7.53
C PRO A 317 2.05 -4.67 -7.83
N ASP A 318 1.46 -5.44 -8.74
CA ASP A 318 2.09 -6.62 -9.29
C ASP A 318 3.24 -6.20 -10.20
N TYR A 319 4.49 -6.47 -9.79
CA TYR A 319 5.70 -6.07 -10.52
C TYR A 319 5.76 -6.64 -11.96
N THR A 320 5.04 -7.73 -12.24
CA THR A 320 4.95 -8.31 -13.60
C THR A 320 4.06 -7.50 -14.53
N LYS A 321 3.26 -6.56 -13.98
CA LYS A 321 2.34 -5.70 -14.73
C LYS A 321 2.88 -4.30 -14.97
N ILE A 322 4.04 -3.97 -14.40
CA ILE A 322 4.70 -2.68 -14.62
C ILE A 322 5.23 -2.65 -16.06
N LEU A 323 4.83 -1.61 -16.80
CA LEU A 323 5.15 -1.46 -18.21
C LEU A 323 6.46 -0.69 -18.45
N SER A 324 6.87 0.12 -17.48
CA SER A 324 8.15 0.82 -17.51
C SER A 324 9.30 -0.18 -17.36
N PRO A 325 10.47 0.11 -17.96
CA PRO A 325 11.68 -0.65 -17.69
C PRO A 325 12.05 -0.60 -16.20
N PRO A 326 12.66 -1.67 -15.65
CA PRO A 326 13.10 -1.71 -14.26
C PRO A 326 14.18 -0.65 -13.99
N VAL A 327 14.14 -0.03 -12.80
CA VAL A 327 15.09 1.00 -12.37
C VAL A 327 15.66 0.67 -11.00
N CYS A 328 16.88 0.15 -10.99
CA CYS A 328 17.55 -0.17 -9.73
C CYS A 328 17.84 1.10 -8.91
N GLY A 329 17.42 1.08 -7.65
CA GLY A 329 17.58 2.14 -6.66
C GLY A 329 16.35 3.03 -6.47
N ASN A 330 15.23 2.67 -7.11
CA ASN A 330 13.96 3.38 -6.97
C ASN A 330 13.17 2.94 -5.71
N GLY A 331 13.62 1.87 -5.03
CA GLY A 331 13.03 1.33 -3.81
C GLY A 331 11.84 0.39 -4.03
N PHE A 332 11.63 -0.07 -5.26
CA PHE A 332 10.58 -1.02 -5.62
C PHE A 332 11.15 -2.18 -6.42
N GLN A 333 10.90 -3.42 -5.97
CA GLN A 333 11.41 -4.59 -6.68
C GLN A 333 10.65 -4.81 -8.00
N GLU A 334 11.35 -4.66 -9.12
CA GLU A 334 10.82 -4.83 -10.48
C GLU A 334 11.28 -6.15 -11.13
N THR A 335 10.78 -6.42 -12.34
CA THR A 335 11.19 -7.62 -13.09
C THR A 335 12.69 -7.57 -13.39
N GLY A 336 13.42 -8.61 -12.96
CA GLY A 336 14.87 -8.71 -13.11
C GLY A 336 15.67 -8.32 -11.86
N GLU A 337 15.01 -7.81 -10.82
CA GLU A 337 15.61 -7.49 -9.53
C GLU A 337 15.25 -8.54 -8.48
N GLU A 338 16.19 -8.85 -7.60
CA GLU A 338 15.93 -9.73 -6.45
C GLU A 338 15.53 -8.92 -5.20
N CYS A 339 15.89 -7.62 -5.18
CA CYS A 339 15.55 -6.66 -4.14
C CYS A 339 15.84 -5.24 -4.62
N ASP A 340 15.14 -4.25 -4.06
CA ASP A 340 15.51 -2.84 -4.17
C ASP A 340 15.28 -2.15 -2.82
N CYS A 341 16.31 -1.47 -2.31
CA CYS A 341 16.29 -0.77 -1.03
C CYS A 341 16.51 0.74 -1.17
N GLY A 342 16.40 1.29 -2.38
CA GLY A 342 16.74 2.66 -2.72
C GLY A 342 18.18 2.80 -3.23
N THR A 343 18.67 4.04 -3.29
CA THR A 343 20.04 4.32 -3.71
C THR A 343 21.05 3.76 -2.72
N VAL A 344 22.32 3.73 -3.11
CA VAL A 344 23.42 3.29 -2.24
C VAL A 344 23.47 4.08 -0.93
N GLU A 345 23.16 5.38 -0.97
CA GLU A 345 23.14 6.24 0.21
C GLU A 345 21.91 6.00 1.11
N ASP A 346 20.75 5.71 0.50
CA ASP A 346 19.48 5.50 1.20
C ASP A 346 19.39 4.09 1.82
N CYS A 347 20.03 3.10 1.20
CA CYS A 347 19.86 1.69 1.52
C CYS A 347 20.44 1.32 2.89
N LYS A 348 19.54 1.03 3.84
CA LYS A 348 19.88 0.52 5.18
C LYS A 348 19.75 -1.00 5.28
N ASN A 349 19.36 -1.67 4.21
CA ASN A 349 19.03 -3.08 4.21
C ASN A 349 20.28 -3.92 3.89
N PRO A 350 20.89 -4.60 4.87
CA PRO A 350 22.13 -5.37 4.62
C PRO A 350 21.89 -6.59 3.71
N CYS A 351 20.63 -6.99 3.52
CA CYS A 351 20.25 -8.14 2.72
C CYS A 351 20.26 -7.87 1.22
N CYS A 352 20.28 -6.59 0.82
CA CYS A 352 20.24 -6.16 -0.57
C CYS A 352 21.53 -5.42 -0.97
N ASN A 353 22.07 -5.74 -2.14
CA ASN A 353 23.12 -4.95 -2.75
C ASN A 353 22.48 -3.83 -3.59
N ALA A 354 22.47 -2.60 -3.05
CA ALA A 354 21.86 -1.44 -3.67
C ALA A 354 22.46 -1.05 -5.03
N THR A 355 23.69 -1.48 -5.34
CA THR A 355 24.33 -1.18 -6.64
C THR A 355 23.80 -2.08 -7.75
N THR A 356 23.38 -3.30 -7.41
CA THR A 356 23.02 -4.33 -8.40
C THR A 356 21.58 -4.80 -8.29
N CYS A 357 20.84 -4.36 -7.27
CA CYS A 357 19.49 -4.84 -6.96
C CYS A 357 19.37 -6.36 -6.87
N THR A 358 20.45 -6.98 -6.34
CA THR A 358 20.54 -8.42 -6.08
C THR A 358 20.68 -8.69 -4.60
N LEU A 359 20.31 -9.88 -4.16
CA LEU A 359 20.51 -10.30 -2.78
C LEU A 359 22.00 -10.34 -2.43
N SER A 360 22.33 -9.85 -1.25
CA SER A 360 23.66 -10.00 -0.67
C SER A 360 23.99 -11.48 -0.48
N LYS A 361 25.28 -11.84 -0.56
CA LYS A 361 25.73 -13.24 -0.42
C LYS A 361 25.24 -13.87 0.88
N GLY A 362 24.44 -14.93 0.77
CA GLY A 362 23.88 -15.67 1.92
C GLY A 362 22.50 -15.19 2.39
N SER A 363 21.95 -14.15 1.75
CA SER A 363 20.56 -13.73 1.93
C SER A 363 19.61 -14.60 1.11
N ASP A 364 18.46 -14.96 1.68
CA ASP A 364 17.36 -15.65 0.99
C ASP A 364 16.20 -14.69 0.68
N CYS A 365 16.22 -13.49 1.27
CA CYS A 365 15.26 -12.41 1.07
C CYS A 365 15.89 -11.07 1.45
N ALA A 366 15.29 -9.97 1.02
CA ALA A 366 15.61 -8.63 1.52
C ALA A 366 14.37 -7.81 1.90
N VAL A 367 13.25 -7.98 1.20
CA VAL A 367 12.02 -7.19 1.40
C VAL A 367 10.86 -8.13 1.76
N GLY A 368 9.84 -7.60 2.45
CA GLY A 368 8.60 -8.30 2.80
C GLY A 368 8.51 -8.74 4.25
N ASP A 369 7.28 -8.94 4.73
CA ASP A 369 6.98 -9.26 6.13
C ASP A 369 7.59 -10.61 6.58
N CYS A 370 7.88 -11.52 5.64
CA CYS A 370 8.57 -12.77 5.95
C CYS A 370 10.09 -12.65 5.88
N CYS A 371 10.68 -11.45 5.78
CA CYS A 371 12.13 -11.32 5.77
C CYS A 371 12.69 -10.88 7.13
N TYR A 372 13.30 -11.82 7.85
CA TYR A 372 13.96 -11.55 9.12
C TYR A 372 15.43 -11.97 9.09
N ASN A 373 16.33 -11.02 9.34
CA ASN A 373 17.79 -11.24 9.21
C ASN A 373 18.18 -11.90 7.87
N CYS A 374 17.61 -11.39 6.78
CA CYS A 374 17.85 -11.88 5.42
C CYS A 374 17.42 -13.35 5.20
N LYS A 375 16.59 -13.90 6.09
CA LYS A 375 16.06 -15.26 6.02
C LYS A 375 14.55 -15.25 5.99
N VAL A 376 14.00 -16.10 5.13
CA VAL A 376 12.57 -16.24 4.89
C VAL A 376 11.92 -16.96 6.08
N ARG A 377 11.17 -16.21 6.90
CA ARG A 377 10.42 -16.71 8.07
C ARG A 377 9.18 -15.83 8.32
N CYS A 378 7.98 -16.43 8.30
CA CYS A 378 6.73 -15.71 8.55
C CYS A 378 6.39 -15.63 10.05
N ARG A 379 5.67 -16.60 10.64
CA ARG A 379 5.15 -16.46 12.01
C ARG A 379 5.26 -17.76 12.82
N LYS A 380 5.63 -17.64 14.11
CA LYS A 380 5.59 -18.77 15.06
C LYS A 380 4.19 -18.86 15.66
N LYS A 381 3.74 -20.07 15.98
CA LYS A 381 2.53 -20.26 16.79
C LYS A 381 2.63 -19.48 18.12
N ARG A 382 1.53 -18.82 18.49
CA ARG A 382 1.39 -18.05 19.74
C ARG A 382 0.97 -18.92 20.92
N ASP A 383 0.03 -19.82 20.70
CA ASP A 383 -0.60 -20.66 21.71
C ASP A 383 -1.04 -22.02 21.12
N ASP A 384 -1.76 -22.83 21.90
CA ASP A 384 -2.18 -24.18 21.49
C ASP A 384 -3.25 -24.18 20.38
N CYS A 385 -3.98 -23.07 20.20
CA CYS A 385 -5.03 -22.93 19.19
C CYS A 385 -4.57 -22.27 17.90
N ASP A 386 -3.29 -21.93 17.84
CA ASP A 386 -2.63 -21.22 16.77
C ASP A 386 -1.61 -22.13 16.08
N LEU A 387 -1.48 -22.02 14.77
CA LEU A 387 -0.49 -22.79 14.00
C LEU A 387 0.63 -21.88 13.50
N PRO A 388 1.84 -22.39 13.31
CA PRO A 388 2.91 -21.61 12.70
C PRO A 388 2.68 -21.50 11.19
N GLU A 389 2.73 -20.28 10.65
CA GLU A 389 2.79 -20.06 9.20
C GLU A 389 4.24 -20.15 8.72
N TYR A 390 4.39 -20.94 7.67
CA TYR A 390 5.64 -21.06 6.94
C TYR A 390 5.50 -20.34 5.61
N CYS A 391 6.57 -19.66 5.22
CA CYS A 391 6.70 -19.17 3.87
C CYS A 391 6.66 -20.36 2.91
N ASP A 392 6.06 -20.18 1.74
CA ASP A 392 6.08 -21.17 0.66
C ASP A 392 7.45 -21.25 -0.04
N GLY A 393 8.40 -20.39 0.36
CA GLY A 393 9.74 -20.27 -0.24
C GLY A 393 9.74 -19.62 -1.63
N LYS A 394 8.60 -19.05 -2.06
CA LYS A 394 8.40 -18.42 -3.38
C LYS A 394 7.89 -16.99 -3.27
N SER A 395 7.11 -16.70 -2.23
CA SER A 395 6.53 -15.40 -1.92
C SER A 395 7.24 -14.77 -0.73
N ALA A 396 7.43 -13.45 -0.80
CA ALA A 396 7.91 -12.63 0.32
C ALA A 396 6.80 -12.28 1.34
N GLY A 397 5.53 -12.57 1.01
CA GLY A 397 4.37 -12.33 1.88
C GLY A 397 4.02 -13.52 2.78
N CYS A 398 3.52 -13.24 3.99
CA CYS A 398 2.99 -14.28 4.88
C CYS A 398 1.72 -14.87 4.27
N PRO A 399 1.52 -16.20 4.31
CA PRO A 399 0.18 -16.74 4.10
C PRO A 399 -0.76 -16.25 5.20
N GLU A 400 -2.06 -16.29 4.92
CA GLU A 400 -3.11 -15.97 5.91
C GLU A 400 -2.96 -16.79 7.19
N ASP A 401 -3.34 -16.18 8.31
CA ASP A 401 -3.26 -16.78 9.65
C ASP A 401 -4.16 -18.02 9.74
N VAL A 402 -3.59 -19.17 10.10
CA VAL A 402 -4.31 -20.45 10.17
C VAL A 402 -4.35 -20.98 11.60
N PHE A 403 -5.53 -21.44 12.00
CA PHE A 403 -5.78 -21.89 13.37
C PHE A 403 -6.00 -23.40 13.44
N ALA A 404 -5.75 -23.95 14.63
CA ALA A 404 -6.10 -25.33 14.93
C ALA A 404 -7.62 -25.54 14.77
N VAL A 405 -8.01 -26.73 14.30
CA VAL A 405 -9.42 -27.08 14.12
C VAL A 405 -10.24 -26.88 15.41
N ASN A 406 -11.48 -26.42 15.25
CA ASN A 406 -12.42 -26.27 16.35
C ASN A 406 -12.57 -27.61 17.08
N GLY A 407 -12.43 -27.59 18.40
CA GLY A 407 -12.47 -28.80 19.24
C GLY A 407 -11.10 -29.39 19.59
N HIS A 408 -9.99 -28.85 19.09
CA HIS A 408 -8.65 -29.26 19.53
C HIS A 408 -8.45 -28.93 21.03
N PRO A 409 -7.99 -29.87 21.89
CA PRO A 409 -7.73 -29.56 23.30
C PRO A 409 -6.68 -28.46 23.47
N CYS A 410 -6.86 -27.55 24.44
CA CYS A 410 -5.94 -26.44 24.71
C CYS A 410 -5.75 -26.20 26.20
N GLN A 411 -4.60 -25.61 26.56
CA GLN A 411 -4.20 -25.29 27.95
C GLN A 411 -4.29 -26.51 28.88
N ASP A 412 -3.59 -27.59 28.54
CA ASP A 412 -3.57 -28.84 29.31
C ASP A 412 -4.98 -29.44 29.52
N GLU A 413 -5.75 -29.56 28.43
CA GLU A 413 -7.12 -30.12 28.38
C GLU A 413 -8.20 -29.35 29.18
N LYS A 414 -7.90 -28.13 29.62
CA LYS A 414 -8.86 -27.24 30.31
C LYS A 414 -9.92 -26.68 29.37
N GLY A 415 -9.63 -26.59 28.07
CA GLY A 415 -10.56 -26.08 27.07
C GLY A 415 -10.45 -26.77 25.72
N TYR A 416 -11.23 -26.26 24.77
CA TYR A 416 -11.18 -26.65 23.37
C TYR A 416 -11.05 -25.41 22.50
N CYS A 417 -10.24 -25.49 21.44
CA CYS A 417 -10.03 -24.40 20.53
C CYS A 417 -11.31 -24.03 19.79
N TYR A 418 -11.56 -22.73 19.68
CA TYR A 418 -12.64 -22.16 18.90
C TYR A 418 -12.14 -20.90 18.18
N ASN A 419 -12.04 -20.96 16.86
CA ASN A 419 -11.57 -19.88 15.97
C ASN A 419 -10.26 -19.23 16.48
N GLY A 420 -9.23 -20.04 16.74
CA GLY A 420 -7.91 -19.56 17.17
C GLY A 420 -7.82 -19.11 18.64
N GLN A 421 -8.86 -19.34 19.44
CA GLN A 421 -8.89 -19.00 20.86
C GLN A 421 -9.20 -20.24 21.72
N CYS A 422 -8.80 -20.20 22.99
CA CYS A 422 -9.14 -21.22 23.99
C CYS A 422 -10.16 -20.65 25.01
N PRO A 423 -11.46 -20.57 24.66
CA PRO A 423 -12.47 -19.94 25.52
C PRO A 423 -12.68 -20.70 26.84
N GLN A 424 -12.63 -19.95 27.95
CA GLN A 424 -12.83 -20.46 29.32
C GLN A 424 -13.65 -19.47 30.14
N ARG A 425 -14.56 -19.97 30.97
CA ARG A 425 -15.45 -19.14 31.80
C ARG A 425 -14.66 -18.30 32.80
N GLU A 426 -13.58 -18.85 33.35
CA GLU A 426 -12.68 -18.21 34.29
C GLU A 426 -12.04 -16.96 33.66
N ASN A 427 -11.48 -17.10 32.46
CA ASN A 427 -10.87 -16.00 31.71
C ASN A 427 -11.93 -14.95 31.31
N GLN A 428 -13.15 -15.41 30.96
CA GLN A 428 -14.26 -14.52 30.66
C GLN A 428 -14.69 -13.71 31.90
N CYS A 429 -14.70 -14.33 33.09
CA CYS A 429 -14.95 -13.65 34.35
C CYS A 429 -13.90 -12.57 34.65
N VAL A 430 -12.61 -12.87 34.46
CA VAL A 430 -11.53 -11.88 34.63
C VAL A 430 -11.66 -10.74 33.63
N LYS A 431 -12.01 -11.02 32.37
CA LYS A 431 -12.27 -9.98 31.35
C LYS A 431 -13.43 -9.06 31.74
N MET A 432 -14.43 -9.61 32.42
CA MET A 432 -15.66 -8.89 32.75
C MET A 432 -15.59 -8.12 34.07
N TRP A 433 -14.86 -8.63 35.06
CA TRP A 433 -14.84 -8.12 36.43
C TRP A 433 -13.44 -7.82 36.97
N GLY A 434 -12.40 -7.98 36.16
CA GLY A 434 -11.02 -7.64 36.49
C GLY A 434 -10.24 -8.73 37.24
N PRO A 435 -9.00 -8.40 37.66
CA PRO A 435 -8.19 -9.29 38.50
C PRO A 435 -8.85 -9.60 39.84
N GLY A 436 -8.67 -10.82 40.35
CA GLY A 436 -9.27 -11.26 41.62
C GLY A 436 -10.69 -11.81 41.51
N THR A 437 -11.25 -11.88 40.31
CA THR A 437 -12.50 -12.58 40.03
C THR A 437 -12.29 -14.08 39.92
N VAL A 438 -13.26 -14.85 40.40
CA VAL A 438 -13.35 -16.30 40.23
C VAL A 438 -14.66 -16.70 39.56
N LEU A 439 -14.73 -17.92 39.04
CA LEU A 439 -15.95 -18.48 38.50
C LEU A 439 -17.03 -18.60 39.58
N GLY A 440 -18.27 -18.26 39.24
CA GLY A 440 -19.42 -18.44 40.13
C GLY A 440 -19.66 -19.93 40.45
N THR A 441 -20.20 -20.22 41.63
CA THR A 441 -20.51 -21.59 42.03
C THR A 441 -21.60 -22.20 41.15
N GLN A 442 -21.74 -23.54 41.18
CA GLN A 442 -22.82 -24.25 40.47
C GLN A 442 -24.21 -23.69 40.82
N ASN A 443 -24.41 -23.23 42.06
CA ASN A 443 -25.68 -22.62 42.49
C ASN A 443 -26.00 -21.31 41.76
N CYS A 444 -24.98 -20.55 41.35
CA CYS A 444 -25.15 -19.36 40.52
C CYS A 444 -25.58 -19.75 39.10
N PHE A 445 -24.92 -20.74 38.49
CA PHE A 445 -25.29 -21.22 37.14
C PHE A 445 -26.67 -21.89 37.12
N ASN A 446 -27.08 -22.57 38.19
CA ASN A 446 -28.41 -23.15 38.30
C ASN A 446 -29.54 -22.10 38.19
N GLN A 447 -29.26 -20.81 38.41
CA GLN A 447 -30.22 -19.74 38.17
C GLN A 447 -30.65 -19.65 36.71
N ASN A 448 -29.81 -20.10 35.77
CA ASN A 448 -30.12 -20.09 34.34
C ASN A 448 -31.35 -20.93 33.99
N SER A 449 -31.80 -21.84 34.85
CA SER A 449 -33.05 -22.58 34.68
C SER A 449 -34.32 -21.74 34.96
N ARG A 450 -34.18 -20.49 35.43
CA ARG A 450 -35.32 -19.63 35.78
C ARG A 450 -35.89 -18.87 34.59
N GLY A 451 -35.08 -18.56 33.58
CA GLY A 451 -35.54 -17.78 32.41
C GLY A 451 -35.90 -16.34 32.79
N THR A 452 -35.01 -15.66 33.50
CA THR A 452 -35.16 -14.24 33.88
C THR A 452 -34.17 -13.37 33.11
N TYR A 453 -34.28 -12.04 33.23
CA TYR A 453 -33.46 -11.10 32.46
C TYR A 453 -31.95 -11.20 32.68
N TYR A 454 -31.52 -11.84 33.76
CA TYR A 454 -30.11 -12.05 34.10
C TYR A 454 -29.70 -13.53 34.14
N ALA A 455 -30.63 -14.46 33.89
CA ALA A 455 -30.37 -15.90 33.98
C ALA A 455 -31.23 -16.69 32.98
N TYR A 456 -30.64 -17.01 31.83
CA TYR A 456 -31.31 -17.64 30.69
C TYR A 456 -30.30 -18.29 29.73
N CYS A 457 -30.79 -19.13 28.81
CA CYS A 457 -29.99 -19.68 27.71
C CYS A 457 -30.20 -18.90 26.41
N LYS A 458 -31.46 -18.71 26.00
CA LYS A 458 -31.79 -18.04 24.75
C LYS A 458 -32.71 -16.85 24.99
N ARG A 459 -32.53 -15.79 24.20
CA ARG A 459 -33.37 -14.60 24.25
C ARG A 459 -33.86 -14.26 22.85
N THR A 460 -35.18 -14.29 22.69
CA THR A 460 -35.90 -13.67 21.57
C THR A 460 -36.62 -12.44 22.15
N ASP A 461 -37.96 -12.44 22.15
CA ASP A 461 -38.78 -11.49 22.91
C ASP A 461 -39.01 -11.94 24.36
N LYS A 462 -38.59 -13.16 24.69
CA LYS A 462 -38.70 -13.78 26.02
C LYS A 462 -37.38 -14.39 26.45
N TYR A 463 -37.18 -14.48 27.76
CA TYR A 463 -36.05 -15.16 28.38
C TYR A 463 -36.36 -16.66 28.48
N ILE A 464 -35.66 -17.47 27.69
CA ILE A 464 -35.87 -18.92 27.64
C ILE A 464 -34.93 -19.57 28.67
N PRO A 465 -35.47 -20.31 29.66
CA PRO A 465 -34.67 -20.99 30.66
C PRO A 465 -33.80 -22.10 30.04
N CYS A 466 -32.64 -22.35 30.63
CA CYS A 466 -31.79 -23.48 30.26
C CYS A 466 -32.40 -24.82 30.71
N GLN A 467 -32.14 -25.89 29.95
CA GLN A 467 -32.29 -27.24 30.48
C GLN A 467 -31.20 -27.52 31.53
N LYS A 468 -31.38 -28.57 32.33
CA LYS A 468 -30.47 -28.90 33.43
C LYS A 468 -29.03 -29.09 32.95
N GLN A 469 -28.82 -29.71 31.80
CA GLN A 469 -27.49 -29.93 31.22
C GLN A 469 -26.85 -28.66 30.62
N ASP A 470 -27.65 -27.63 30.31
CA ASP A 470 -27.20 -26.42 29.60
C ASP A 470 -26.92 -25.24 30.53
N VAL A 471 -27.13 -25.40 31.84
CA VAL A 471 -27.00 -24.30 32.82
C VAL A 471 -25.61 -23.66 32.81
N MET A 472 -24.57 -24.39 32.39
CA MET A 472 -23.18 -23.92 32.25
C MET A 472 -22.89 -23.20 30.92
N CYS A 473 -23.87 -23.10 30.03
CA CYS A 473 -23.79 -22.45 28.71
C CYS A 473 -24.75 -21.26 28.54
N GLY A 474 -25.55 -20.96 29.57
CA GLY A 474 -26.41 -19.78 29.63
C GLY A 474 -25.65 -18.49 30.00
N LYS A 475 -26.17 -17.72 30.96
CA LYS A 475 -25.48 -16.53 31.48
C LYS A 475 -24.25 -16.92 32.28
N LEU A 476 -23.18 -16.13 32.10
CA LEU A 476 -21.95 -16.26 32.87
C LEU A 476 -22.18 -15.72 34.29
N PHE A 477 -21.81 -16.52 35.28
CA PHE A 477 -21.79 -16.11 36.67
C PHE A 477 -20.37 -16.12 37.22
N CYS A 478 -20.02 -15.05 37.93
CA CYS A 478 -18.71 -14.83 38.53
C CYS A 478 -18.85 -14.47 40.01
N SER A 479 -17.74 -14.44 40.74
CA SER A 479 -17.66 -13.99 42.13
C SER A 479 -16.36 -13.22 42.39
N GLY A 480 -16.33 -12.34 43.40
CA GLY A 480 -15.18 -11.49 43.70
C GLY A 480 -14.93 -10.41 42.63
N GLY A 481 -13.66 -9.99 42.49
CA GLY A 481 -13.24 -8.94 41.54
C GLY A 481 -13.69 -7.54 41.89
N MET A 482 -13.73 -6.66 40.88
CA MET A 482 -14.17 -5.28 41.00
C MET A 482 -15.66 -5.17 41.37
N GLU A 483 -16.04 -4.02 41.93
CA GLU A 483 -17.41 -3.71 42.32
C GLU A 483 -18.33 -3.60 41.09
N ASP A 484 -17.88 -2.87 40.07
CA ASP A 484 -18.57 -2.69 38.79
C ASP A 484 -17.93 -3.53 37.66
N PRO A 485 -18.72 -4.02 36.69
CA PRO A 485 -18.19 -4.73 35.54
C PRO A 485 -17.58 -3.76 34.51
N ASN A 486 -16.64 -4.26 33.70
CA ASN A 486 -16.06 -3.49 32.59
C ASN A 486 -17.11 -3.15 31.50
N TYR A 487 -18.17 -3.96 31.38
CA TYR A 487 -19.23 -3.81 30.38
C TYR A 487 -20.58 -4.28 30.92
N GLY A 488 -21.66 -3.57 30.56
CA GLY A 488 -23.04 -3.96 30.88
C GLY A 488 -23.52 -3.50 32.26
N ARG A 489 -24.82 -3.72 32.52
CA ARG A 489 -25.39 -3.56 33.88
C ARG A 489 -25.26 -4.88 34.62
N TYR A 490 -25.34 -4.87 35.95
CA TYR A 490 -25.19 -6.09 36.72
C TYR A 490 -26.28 -6.35 37.75
N VAL A 491 -26.37 -7.62 38.12
CA VAL A 491 -27.11 -8.09 39.28
C VAL A 491 -26.14 -8.80 40.21
N MET A 492 -26.38 -8.65 41.51
CA MET A 492 -25.67 -9.37 42.55
C MET A 492 -26.67 -9.97 43.53
N PHE A 493 -26.51 -11.26 43.84
CA PHE A 493 -27.29 -11.94 44.88
C PHE A 493 -26.39 -12.96 45.56
N GLY A 494 -26.22 -12.81 46.88
CA GLY A 494 -25.13 -13.49 47.59
C GLY A 494 -23.79 -13.18 46.89
N ASP A 495 -23.01 -14.22 46.62
CA ASP A 495 -21.71 -14.10 45.96
C ASP A 495 -21.78 -14.21 44.43
N CYS A 496 -22.99 -14.35 43.85
CA CYS A 496 -23.20 -14.50 42.42
C CYS A 496 -23.34 -13.14 41.73
N LYS A 497 -22.41 -12.82 40.83
CA LYS A 497 -22.45 -11.66 39.96
C LYS A 497 -22.73 -12.07 38.52
N ALA A 498 -23.63 -11.38 37.83
CA ALA A 498 -23.88 -11.54 36.40
C ALA A 498 -24.22 -10.19 35.76
N THR A 499 -23.86 -10.04 34.48
CA THR A 499 -24.18 -8.83 33.70
C THR A 499 -25.36 -9.05 32.77
N PHE A 500 -26.15 -8.02 32.52
CA PHE A 500 -27.25 -8.04 31.56
C PHE A 500 -27.26 -6.77 30.70
N TYR A 501 -27.89 -6.88 29.53
CA TYR A 501 -27.90 -5.87 28.49
C TYR A 501 -29.33 -5.69 27.98
N ASP A 502 -29.70 -4.46 27.63
CA ASP A 502 -31.03 -4.17 27.07
C ASP A 502 -31.12 -4.73 25.63
N ASP A 503 -30.05 -4.60 24.83
CA ASP A 503 -29.95 -5.13 23.46
C ASP A 503 -29.37 -6.56 23.44
N PRO A 504 -30.12 -7.57 22.95
CA PRO A 504 -29.64 -8.95 22.84
C PRO A 504 -28.48 -9.12 21.84
N SER A 505 -28.33 -8.23 20.87
CA SER A 505 -27.28 -8.33 19.83
C SER A 505 -25.89 -7.97 20.37
N ASN A 506 -25.83 -7.39 21.57
CA ASN A 506 -24.62 -6.92 22.24
C ASN A 506 -24.50 -7.49 23.67
N ASP A 507 -25.10 -8.64 23.96
CA ASP A 507 -25.00 -9.29 25.28
C ASP A 507 -23.70 -10.09 25.42
N PHE A 508 -22.66 -9.44 25.96
CA PHE A 508 -21.38 -10.08 26.28
C PHE A 508 -21.38 -10.88 27.58
N GLY A 509 -22.53 -11.00 28.26
CA GLY A 509 -22.67 -11.68 29.55
C GLY A 509 -23.15 -13.14 29.44
N GLN A 510 -23.22 -13.69 28.24
CA GLN A 510 -23.43 -15.13 28.03
C GLN A 510 -22.10 -15.86 27.99
N VAL A 511 -22.09 -17.14 28.37
CA VAL A 511 -20.89 -17.98 28.23
C VAL A 511 -20.51 -18.06 26.75
N ASP A 512 -19.24 -17.77 26.45
CA ASP A 512 -18.75 -17.72 25.08
C ASP A 512 -18.94 -19.07 24.35
N THR A 513 -19.28 -19.01 23.06
CA THR A 513 -19.38 -20.21 22.22
C THR A 513 -18.01 -20.91 22.14
N GLY A 514 -18.03 -22.24 22.21
CA GLY A 514 -16.85 -23.10 22.24
C GLY A 514 -16.27 -23.37 23.64
N THR A 515 -16.81 -22.72 24.68
CA THR A 515 -16.34 -22.97 26.05
C THR A 515 -16.65 -24.40 26.50
N LYS A 516 -15.67 -25.08 27.10
CA LYS A 516 -15.82 -26.46 27.63
C LYS A 516 -16.93 -26.50 28.70
N CYS A 517 -17.95 -27.32 28.51
CA CYS A 517 -19.04 -27.53 29.48
C CYS A 517 -19.08 -28.96 30.05
N GLY A 518 -18.22 -29.85 29.54
CA GLY A 518 -18.00 -31.20 30.05
C GLY A 518 -16.94 -31.92 29.22
N GLU A 519 -16.67 -33.18 29.53
CA GLU A 519 -15.72 -33.97 28.74
C GLU A 519 -16.27 -34.22 27.33
N ARG A 520 -15.52 -33.76 26.32
CA ARG A 520 -15.93 -33.73 24.90
C ARG A 520 -17.20 -32.91 24.62
N LEU A 521 -17.56 -31.99 25.52
CA LEU A 521 -18.74 -31.13 25.38
C LEU A 521 -18.35 -29.64 25.38
N VAL A 522 -18.99 -28.86 24.52
CA VAL A 522 -18.80 -27.41 24.39
C VAL A 522 -20.13 -26.67 24.33
N CYS A 523 -20.11 -25.41 24.77
CA CYS A 523 -21.24 -24.52 24.62
C CYS A 523 -21.40 -24.09 23.15
N SER A 524 -22.52 -24.42 22.51
CA SER A 524 -22.87 -23.95 21.17
C SER A 524 -24.31 -23.49 21.16
N GLN A 525 -24.56 -22.25 20.71
CA GLN A 525 -25.89 -21.62 20.77
C GLN A 525 -26.54 -21.73 22.17
N ASN A 526 -25.72 -21.55 23.22
CA ASN A 526 -26.08 -21.67 24.63
C ASN A 526 -26.56 -23.06 25.08
N GLU A 527 -26.26 -24.12 24.34
CA GLU A 527 -26.51 -25.51 24.72
C GLU A 527 -25.18 -26.25 24.91
N CYS A 528 -25.14 -27.18 25.87
CA CYS A 528 -23.97 -28.01 26.11
C CYS A 528 -24.04 -29.27 25.25
N VAL A 529 -23.28 -29.29 24.16
CA VAL A 529 -23.38 -30.32 23.11
C VAL A 529 -22.03 -30.97 22.83
N ASP A 530 -22.05 -32.16 22.24
CA ASP A 530 -20.83 -32.87 21.82
C ASP A 530 -20.08 -32.09 20.74
N LEU A 531 -18.75 -32.12 20.79
CA LEU A 531 -17.84 -31.50 19.82
C LEU A 531 -18.22 -31.82 18.36
N GLN A 532 -18.64 -33.05 18.07
CA GLN A 532 -19.06 -33.47 16.72
C GLN A 532 -20.34 -32.76 16.27
N VAL A 533 -21.28 -32.55 17.19
CA VAL A 533 -22.54 -31.85 16.93
C VAL A 533 -22.27 -30.35 16.75
N ALA A 534 -21.43 -29.76 17.60
CA ALA A 534 -21.12 -28.33 17.57
C ALA A 534 -20.40 -27.90 16.29
N TYR A 535 -19.36 -28.65 15.89
CA TYR A 535 -18.44 -28.20 14.84
C TYR A 535 -18.62 -28.93 13.52
N LYS A 536 -19.48 -29.97 13.47
CA LYS A 536 -19.61 -30.86 12.30
C LYS A 536 -18.25 -31.29 11.78
N ALA A 537 -17.30 -31.51 12.70
CA ALA A 537 -15.92 -31.77 12.35
C ALA A 537 -15.87 -33.08 11.56
N THR A 538 -15.80 -32.97 10.24
CA THR A 538 -15.36 -34.04 9.36
C THR A 538 -14.08 -34.57 9.97
N ASN A 539 -13.93 -35.89 10.08
CA ASN A 539 -12.76 -36.54 10.69
C ASN A 539 -11.49 -36.34 9.83
N CYS A 540 -11.09 -35.08 9.61
CA CYS A 540 -9.98 -34.66 8.78
C CYS A 540 -8.66 -35.17 9.37
N SER A 541 -8.57 -35.30 10.69
CA SER A 541 -7.43 -35.92 11.38
C SER A 541 -7.15 -37.35 10.90
N ALA A 542 -8.18 -38.13 10.55
CA ALA A 542 -8.01 -39.46 9.95
C ALA A 542 -7.44 -39.40 8.52
N LYS A 543 -7.60 -38.28 7.80
CA LYS A 543 -7.01 -38.05 6.48
C LYS A 543 -5.55 -37.56 6.57
N CYS A 544 -5.11 -37.06 7.73
CA CYS A 544 -3.76 -36.51 7.91
C CYS A 544 -2.66 -37.57 8.15
N SER A 545 -3.00 -38.86 8.19
CA SER A 545 -2.04 -40.00 8.29
C SER A 545 -0.93 -39.85 9.34
N GLY A 546 -1.20 -39.14 10.44
CA GLY A 546 -0.24 -38.89 11.53
C GLY A 546 0.86 -37.85 11.22
N ASN A 547 0.87 -37.26 10.02
CA ASN A 547 1.91 -36.31 9.57
C ASN A 547 1.34 -34.91 9.26
N GLY A 548 0.09 -34.63 9.63
CA GLY A 548 -0.57 -33.35 9.37
C GLY A 548 -1.55 -32.96 10.46
N VAL A 549 -1.89 -31.68 10.50
CA VAL A 549 -2.86 -31.09 11.44
C VAL A 549 -4.06 -30.57 10.64
N SER A 550 -5.26 -30.76 11.17
CA SER A 550 -6.48 -30.19 10.57
C SER A 550 -6.63 -28.73 10.97
N VAL A 551 -6.98 -27.89 9.99
CA VAL A 551 -7.04 -26.43 10.15
C VAL A 551 -8.43 -25.90 9.84
N ILE A 552 -8.72 -24.69 10.34
CA ILE A 552 -9.86 -23.87 9.90
C ILE A 552 -9.29 -22.82 8.94
N MET A 553 -9.88 -22.70 7.76
CA MET A 553 -9.64 -21.59 6.82
C MET A 553 -10.74 -20.56 6.93
#